data_AF-A0A8C6LNU0-F1
#
_entry.id   AF-A0A8C6LNU0-F1
#
_cell.length_a   1.000
_cell.length_b   1.000
_cell.length_c   1.000
_cell.angle_alpha   90.00
_cell.angle_beta   90.00
_cell.angle_gamma   90.00
#
_symmetry.space_group_name_H-M   'P 1'
#
loop_
_entity.id
_entity.type
_entity.pdbx_description
1 polymer ?
#
loop_
_entity_poly.entity_id
_entity_poly.type
_entity_poly.pdbx_seq_one_letter_code
_entity_poly.pdbx_strand_id
1 'polypeptide(L)'
;MKVQLVLPLTLFTSIVLLGFVKIRKKEHDKQDKQKRFQDIKLRVTTDVLQEYLNERAEKENALEKTKDNLKKMSEEVEVLQTKAQKTQADLEHCHGEQKMEADQLANSDTNVNNIKGESEKEMSQLKTEMDELKKQLDEKSAVCNFLKEKPEPIKQMCGIKEEEKPKEAPKQEEKKEEAPKQEEKKEEAPKQEEKKEEAPKQEEKKEEAPKQEEKKEEAPK
;
A
#
# COMPACT_ATOMS: atom_id res chain seq x y z
N MET A 1 98.42 -75.04 -19.25
CA MET A 1 97.51 -75.34 -18.12
C MET A 1 96.52 -74.21 -17.77
N LYS A 2 96.26 -73.21 -18.63
CA LYS A 2 95.36 -72.08 -18.28
C LYS A 2 93.89 -72.29 -18.67
N VAL A 3 93.58 -73.27 -19.52
CA VAL A 3 92.23 -73.46 -20.09
C VAL A 3 91.26 -74.16 -19.11
N GLN A 4 91.76 -75.02 -18.23
CA GLN A 4 90.92 -75.71 -17.23
C GLN A 4 90.34 -74.77 -16.15
N LEU A 5 90.96 -73.62 -15.90
CA LEU A 5 90.48 -72.65 -14.90
C LEU A 5 89.50 -71.61 -15.49
N VAL A 6 89.57 -71.35 -16.79
CA VAL A 6 88.78 -70.28 -17.46
C VAL A 6 87.30 -70.69 -17.59
N LEU A 7 87.03 -71.95 -17.96
CA LEU A 7 85.66 -72.45 -18.12
C LEU A 7 84.81 -72.34 -16.83
N PRO A 8 85.25 -72.85 -15.67
CA PRO A 8 84.47 -72.72 -14.43
C PRO A 8 84.34 -71.25 -14.00
N LEU A 9 85.35 -70.41 -14.22
CA LEU A 9 85.27 -68.98 -13.91
C LEU A 9 84.18 -68.28 -14.73
N THR A 10 84.09 -68.57 -16.03
CA THR A 10 83.03 -68.02 -16.91
C THR A 10 81.63 -68.51 -16.56
N LEU A 11 81.49 -69.76 -16.11
CA LEU A 11 80.21 -70.27 -15.64
C LEU A 11 79.79 -69.58 -14.34
N PHE A 12 80.71 -69.38 -13.39
CA PHE A 12 80.43 -68.64 -12.16
C PHE A 12 80.02 -67.18 -12.44
N THR A 13 80.73 -66.48 -13.34
CA THR A 13 80.36 -65.09 -13.68
C THR A 13 78.99 -65.01 -14.35
N SER A 14 78.61 -65.99 -15.19
CA SER A 14 77.27 -66.04 -15.80
C SER A 14 76.14 -66.19 -14.78
N ILE A 15 76.33 -67.02 -13.75
CA ILE A 15 75.35 -67.23 -12.67
C ILE A 15 75.21 -65.96 -11.82
N VAL A 16 76.33 -65.29 -11.51
CA VAL A 16 76.33 -64.02 -10.76
C VAL A 16 75.58 -62.92 -11.53
N LEU A 17 75.80 -62.81 -12.85
CA LEU A 17 75.08 -61.85 -13.70
C LEU A 17 73.58 -62.11 -13.73
N LEU A 18 73.14 -63.37 -13.85
CA LEU A 18 71.72 -63.73 -13.79
C LEU A 18 71.08 -63.38 -12.43
N GLY A 19 71.81 -63.60 -11.34
CA GLY A 19 71.39 -63.18 -9.99
C GLY A 19 71.20 -61.65 -9.90
N PHE A 20 72.16 -60.89 -10.42
CA PHE A 20 72.10 -59.42 -10.44
C PHE A 20 70.94 -58.89 -11.28
N VAL A 21 70.70 -59.47 -12.46
CA VAL A 21 69.55 -59.11 -13.33
C VAL A 21 68.23 -59.35 -12.62
N LYS A 22 68.09 -60.46 -11.87
CA LYS A 22 66.85 -60.76 -11.11
C LYS A 22 66.62 -59.78 -9.95
N ILE A 23 67.69 -59.39 -9.24
CA ILE A 23 67.62 -58.37 -8.18
C ILE A 23 67.18 -57.03 -8.76
N ARG A 24 67.82 -56.57 -9.84
CA ARG A 24 67.46 -55.33 -10.55
C ARG A 24 66.02 -55.34 -11.06
N LYS A 25 65.55 -56.47 -11.61
CA LYS A 25 64.16 -56.62 -12.06
C LYS A 25 63.17 -56.49 -10.91
N LYS A 26 63.45 -57.14 -9.77
CA LYS A 26 62.63 -57.01 -8.55
C LYS A 26 62.59 -55.57 -8.02
N GLU A 27 63.70 -54.86 -8.10
CA GLU A 27 63.81 -53.45 -7.70
C GLU A 27 63.02 -52.53 -8.63
N HIS A 28 63.12 -52.75 -9.96
CA HIS A 28 62.33 -52.04 -10.96
C HIS A 28 60.84 -52.27 -10.75
N ASP A 29 60.39 -53.52 -10.56
CA ASP A 29 58.99 -53.85 -10.28
C ASP A 29 58.49 -53.15 -9.00
N LYS A 30 59.35 -53.02 -7.98
CA LYS A 30 59.00 -52.30 -6.74
C LYS A 30 58.86 -50.80 -6.99
N GLN A 31 59.79 -50.19 -7.73
CA GLN A 31 59.72 -48.77 -8.08
C GLN A 31 58.51 -48.48 -8.98
N ASP A 32 58.21 -49.34 -9.95
CA ASP A 32 57.04 -49.18 -10.82
C ASP A 32 55.73 -49.22 -10.04
N LYS A 33 55.61 -50.13 -9.05
CA LYS A 33 54.46 -50.13 -8.15
C LYS A 33 54.35 -48.82 -7.37
N GLN A 34 55.46 -48.34 -6.79
CA GLN A 34 55.47 -47.07 -6.06
C GLN A 34 55.09 -45.88 -6.94
N LYS A 35 55.61 -45.82 -8.18
CA LYS A 35 55.25 -44.79 -9.17
C LYS A 35 53.76 -44.83 -9.50
N ARG A 36 53.19 -46.01 -9.73
CA ARG A 36 51.74 -46.16 -9.99
C ARG A 36 50.90 -45.68 -8.80
N PHE A 37 51.30 -46.02 -7.58
CA PHE A 37 50.61 -45.52 -6.39
C PHE A 37 50.70 -44.00 -6.26
N GLN A 38 51.85 -43.42 -6.55
CA GLN A 38 52.01 -41.96 -6.55
C GLN A 38 51.18 -41.29 -7.65
N ASP A 39 51.13 -41.85 -8.86
CA ASP A 39 50.31 -41.37 -9.96
C ASP A 39 48.82 -41.39 -9.62
N ILE A 40 48.32 -42.51 -9.07
CA ILE A 40 46.93 -42.63 -8.61
C ILE A 40 46.64 -41.61 -7.51
N LYS A 41 47.53 -41.49 -6.52
CA LYS A 41 47.36 -40.52 -5.43
C LYS A 41 47.31 -39.09 -5.96
N LEU A 42 48.18 -38.74 -6.90
CA LEU A 42 48.19 -37.44 -7.54
C LEU A 42 46.87 -37.19 -8.28
N ARG A 43 46.41 -38.15 -9.10
CA ARG A 43 45.14 -38.02 -9.82
C ARG A 43 43.96 -37.81 -8.88
N VAL A 44 43.82 -38.66 -7.86
CA VAL A 44 42.75 -38.53 -6.86
C VAL A 44 42.83 -37.18 -6.14
N THR A 45 44.04 -36.72 -5.80
CA THR A 45 44.20 -35.41 -5.14
C THR A 45 43.81 -34.27 -6.08
N THR A 46 44.16 -34.35 -7.36
CA THR A 46 43.79 -33.36 -8.37
C THR A 46 42.28 -33.35 -8.63
N ASP A 47 41.65 -34.51 -8.73
CA ASP A 47 40.20 -34.64 -8.94
C ASP A 47 39.42 -34.02 -7.78
N VAL A 48 39.77 -34.40 -6.54
CA VAL A 48 39.15 -33.84 -5.32
C VAL A 48 39.40 -32.34 -5.20
N LEU A 49 40.61 -31.86 -5.51
CA LEU A 49 40.90 -30.43 -5.50
C LEU A 49 40.06 -29.67 -6.55
N GLN A 50 39.87 -30.26 -7.73
CA GLN A 50 39.04 -29.68 -8.78
C GLN A 50 37.57 -29.60 -8.36
N GLU A 51 37.05 -30.62 -7.68
CA GLU A 51 35.69 -30.59 -7.11
C GLU A 51 35.54 -29.43 -6.12
N TYR A 52 36.49 -29.25 -5.19
CA TYR A 52 36.44 -28.11 -4.25
C TYR A 52 36.52 -26.75 -4.95
N LEU A 53 37.33 -26.63 -6.01
CA LEU A 53 37.41 -25.39 -6.78
C LEU A 53 36.10 -25.10 -7.53
N ASN A 54 35.46 -26.14 -8.08
CA ASN A 54 34.17 -26.02 -8.73
C ASN A 54 33.07 -25.61 -7.73
N GLU A 55 33.00 -26.27 -6.57
CA GLU A 55 32.06 -25.89 -5.50
C GLU A 55 32.26 -24.44 -5.05
N ARG A 56 33.51 -24.00 -4.95
CA ARG A 56 33.82 -22.61 -4.61
C ARG A 56 33.30 -21.64 -5.69
N ALA A 57 33.54 -21.94 -6.97
CA ALA A 57 33.06 -21.12 -8.08
C ALA A 57 31.52 -21.06 -8.15
N GLU A 58 30.84 -22.19 -7.91
CA GLU A 58 29.38 -22.25 -7.84
C GLU A 58 28.84 -21.39 -6.70
N LYS A 59 29.47 -21.45 -5.52
CA LYS A 59 29.10 -20.61 -4.38
C LYS A 59 29.36 -19.13 -4.63
N GLU A 60 30.47 -18.77 -5.25
CA GLU A 60 30.76 -17.38 -5.62
C GLU A 60 29.72 -16.84 -6.61
N ASN A 61 29.32 -17.64 -7.61
CA ASN A 61 28.27 -17.29 -8.57
C ASN A 61 26.88 -17.17 -7.88
N ALA A 62 26.55 -18.07 -6.96
CA ALA A 62 25.31 -17.97 -6.18
C ALA A 62 25.29 -16.72 -5.29
N LEU A 63 26.43 -16.35 -4.70
CA LEU A 63 26.59 -15.13 -3.92
C LEU A 63 26.40 -13.90 -4.80
N GLU A 64 26.99 -13.88 -6.00
CA GLU A 64 26.82 -12.77 -6.94
C GLU A 64 25.35 -12.60 -7.37
N LYS A 65 24.67 -13.69 -7.73
CA LYS A 65 23.23 -13.68 -8.05
C LYS A 65 22.37 -13.18 -6.90
N THR A 66 22.65 -13.63 -5.67
CA THR A 66 21.89 -13.18 -4.49
C THR A 66 22.17 -11.72 -4.18
N LYS A 67 23.40 -11.24 -4.35
CA LYS A 67 23.77 -9.83 -4.21
C LYS A 67 23.05 -8.95 -5.24
N ASP A 68 22.93 -9.39 -6.49
CA ASP A 68 22.21 -8.64 -7.51
C ASP A 68 20.70 -8.60 -7.26
N ASN A 69 20.11 -9.71 -6.80
CA ASN A 69 18.72 -9.71 -6.35
C ASN A 69 18.51 -8.76 -5.17
N LEU A 70 19.45 -8.72 -4.22
CA LEU A 70 19.39 -7.82 -3.07
C LEU A 70 19.48 -6.34 -3.48
N LYS A 71 20.32 -6.01 -4.47
CA LYS A 71 20.37 -4.66 -5.05
C LYS A 71 19.05 -4.28 -5.72
N LYS A 72 18.47 -5.15 -6.54
CA LYS A 72 17.17 -4.90 -7.19
C LYS A 72 16.06 -4.64 -6.16
N MET A 73 15.99 -5.49 -5.13
CA MET A 73 15.05 -5.29 -4.02
C MET A 73 15.30 -3.96 -3.29
N SER A 74 16.57 -3.58 -3.08
CA SER A 74 16.92 -2.28 -2.49
C SER A 74 16.44 -1.11 -3.34
N GLU A 75 16.65 -1.15 -4.66
CA GLU A 75 16.17 -0.13 -5.59
C GLU A 75 14.64 -0.04 -5.59
N GLU A 76 13.94 -1.18 -5.57
CA GLU A 76 12.47 -1.21 -5.45
C GLU A 76 11.99 -0.60 -4.13
N VAL A 77 12.67 -0.87 -3.02
CA VAL A 77 12.36 -0.28 -1.71
C VAL A 77 12.58 1.23 -1.72
N GLU A 78 13.66 1.73 -2.32
CA GLU A 78 13.90 3.18 -2.45
C GLU A 78 12.80 3.86 -3.29
N VAL A 79 12.37 3.24 -4.39
CA VAL A 79 11.26 3.73 -5.21
C VAL A 79 9.94 3.74 -4.43
N LEU A 80 9.67 2.70 -3.65
CA LEU A 80 8.46 2.65 -2.81
C LEU A 80 8.52 3.67 -1.67
N GLN A 81 9.68 3.86 -1.05
CA GLN A 81 9.87 4.82 0.02
C GLN A 81 9.68 6.26 -0.47
N THR A 82 10.25 6.60 -1.64
CA THR A 82 10.06 7.92 -2.25
C THR A 82 8.59 8.16 -2.64
N LYS A 83 7.91 7.14 -3.19
CA LYS A 83 6.46 7.21 -3.44
C LYS A 83 5.67 7.42 -2.14
N ALA A 84 5.99 6.68 -1.08
CA ALA A 84 5.33 6.80 0.21
C ALA A 84 5.51 8.21 0.82
N GLN A 85 6.73 8.77 0.76
CA GLN A 85 7.00 10.14 1.20
C GLN A 85 6.22 11.17 0.39
N LYS A 86 6.12 10.99 -0.93
CA LYS A 86 5.31 11.86 -1.78
C LYS A 86 3.83 11.79 -1.42
N THR A 87 3.28 10.59 -1.26
CA THR A 87 1.87 10.42 -0.85
C THR A 87 1.61 10.98 0.55
N GLN A 88 2.59 10.92 1.45
CA GLN A 88 2.47 11.51 2.78
C GLN A 88 2.44 13.04 2.68
N ALA A 89 3.32 13.64 1.88
CA ALA A 89 3.31 15.09 1.65
C ALA A 89 2.00 15.56 1.01
N ASP A 90 1.48 14.81 0.03
CA ASP A 90 0.19 15.10 -0.61
C ASP A 90 -0.97 15.00 0.40
N LEU A 91 -0.96 14.01 1.30
CA LEU A 91 -1.95 13.88 2.38
C LEU A 91 -1.89 15.05 3.37
N GLU A 92 -0.69 15.47 3.78
CA GLU A 92 -0.50 16.63 4.65
C GLU A 92 -1.01 17.91 3.98
N HIS A 93 -0.79 18.06 2.67
CA HIS A 93 -1.32 19.18 1.90
C HIS A 93 -2.85 19.19 1.83
N CYS A 94 -3.48 18.07 1.44
CA CYS A 94 -4.94 17.96 1.39
C CYS A 94 -5.57 18.17 2.78
N HIS A 95 -4.94 17.68 3.84
CA HIS A 95 -5.44 17.89 5.20
C HIS A 95 -5.36 19.36 5.62
N GLY A 96 -4.31 20.08 5.19
CA GLY A 96 -4.19 21.52 5.38
C GLY A 96 -5.29 22.29 4.66
N GLU A 97 -5.55 21.99 3.39
CA GLU A 97 -6.63 22.61 2.60
C GLU A 97 -8.00 22.34 3.20
N GLN A 98 -8.29 21.10 3.56
CA GLN A 98 -9.56 20.73 4.20
C GLN A 98 -9.81 21.52 5.49
N LYS A 99 -8.75 21.77 6.28
CA LYS A 99 -8.85 22.57 7.50
C LYS A 99 -9.13 24.05 7.19
N MET A 100 -8.46 24.63 6.19
CA MET A 100 -8.72 26.00 5.76
C MET A 100 -10.16 26.16 5.24
N GLU A 101 -10.63 25.21 4.43
CA GLU A 101 -12.02 25.22 3.94
C GLU A 101 -13.02 25.10 5.08
N ALA A 102 -12.77 24.22 6.07
CA ALA A 102 -13.64 24.09 7.24
C ALA A 102 -13.71 25.39 8.06
N ASP A 103 -12.57 26.06 8.27
CA ASP A 103 -12.52 27.35 8.98
C ASP A 103 -13.24 28.45 8.17
N GLN A 104 -13.10 28.47 6.84
CA GLN A 104 -13.78 29.42 5.96
C GLN A 104 -15.29 29.18 5.91
N LEU A 105 -15.73 27.92 5.90
CA LEU A 105 -17.14 27.54 5.94
C LEU A 105 -17.78 27.98 7.26
N ALA A 106 -17.11 27.69 8.39
CA ALA A 106 -17.58 28.11 9.71
C ALA A 106 -17.71 29.64 9.83
N ASN A 107 -16.75 30.40 9.31
CA ASN A 107 -16.81 31.86 9.31
C ASN A 107 -17.93 32.40 8.41
N SER A 108 -18.15 31.77 7.26
CA SER A 108 -19.24 32.11 6.34
C SER A 108 -20.60 31.82 6.96
N ASP A 109 -20.77 30.68 7.64
CA ASP A 109 -21.98 30.34 8.38
C ASP A 109 -22.28 31.34 9.49
N THR A 110 -21.27 31.80 10.25
CA THR A 110 -21.50 32.87 11.24
C THR A 110 -21.94 34.18 10.61
N ASN A 111 -21.37 34.55 9.46
CA ASN A 111 -21.78 35.77 8.74
C ASN A 111 -23.21 35.65 8.21
N VAL A 112 -23.57 34.51 7.61
CA VAL A 112 -24.93 34.26 7.12
C VAL A 112 -25.94 34.33 8.27
N ASN A 113 -25.63 33.74 9.42
CA ASN A 113 -26.51 33.80 10.59
C ASN A 113 -26.67 35.23 11.13
N ASN A 114 -25.59 36.03 11.11
CA ASN A 114 -25.65 37.43 11.52
C ASN A 114 -26.53 38.27 10.57
N ILE A 115 -26.28 38.18 9.26
CA ILE A 115 -27.06 38.88 8.23
C ILE A 115 -28.53 38.47 8.29
N LYS A 116 -28.82 37.17 8.49
CA LYS A 116 -30.19 36.69 8.66
C LYS A 116 -30.87 37.35 9.85
N GLY A 117 -30.18 37.43 10.99
CA GLY A 117 -30.70 38.11 12.18
C GLY A 117 -30.92 39.61 11.97
N GLU A 118 -30.03 40.30 11.23
CA GLU A 118 -30.23 41.71 10.85
C GLU A 118 -31.42 41.88 9.91
N SER A 119 -31.56 41.02 8.90
CA SER A 119 -32.68 41.04 7.97
C SER A 119 -34.02 40.80 8.67
N GLU A 120 -34.09 39.88 9.63
CA GLU A 120 -35.30 39.65 10.44
C GLU A 120 -35.66 40.87 11.30
N LYS A 121 -34.65 41.57 11.84
CA LYS A 121 -34.86 42.83 12.59
C LYS A 121 -35.36 43.95 11.69
N GLU A 122 -34.74 44.16 10.53
CA GLU A 122 -35.17 45.16 9.55
C GLU A 122 -36.57 44.86 9.02
N MET A 123 -36.88 43.60 8.72
CA MET A 123 -38.24 43.18 8.35
C MET A 123 -39.25 43.55 9.43
N SER A 124 -38.90 43.31 10.69
CA SER A 124 -39.78 43.60 11.83
C SER A 124 -40.00 45.11 11.95
N GLN A 125 -38.94 45.92 11.84
CA GLN A 125 -39.00 47.38 11.85
C GLN A 125 -39.87 47.93 10.71
N LEU A 126 -39.62 47.50 9.47
CA LEU A 126 -40.42 47.86 8.29
C LEU A 126 -41.89 47.50 8.45
N LYS A 127 -42.19 46.37 9.09
CA LYS A 127 -43.58 45.97 9.40
C LYS A 127 -44.24 46.94 10.36
N THR A 128 -43.56 47.30 11.45
CA THR A 128 -44.07 48.30 12.41
C THR A 128 -44.26 49.67 11.76
N GLU A 129 -43.31 50.13 10.94
CA GLU A 129 -43.45 51.39 10.20
C GLU A 129 -44.62 51.34 9.21
N MET A 130 -44.82 50.20 8.54
CA MET A 130 -45.98 50.00 7.67
C MET A 130 -47.30 50.08 8.44
N ASP A 131 -47.41 49.42 9.59
CA ASP A 131 -48.61 49.47 10.43
C ASP A 131 -48.85 50.88 10.98
N GLU A 132 -47.80 51.60 11.37
CA GLU A 132 -47.85 53.00 11.81
C GLU A 132 -48.32 53.94 10.69
N LEU A 133 -47.74 53.83 9.48
CA LEU A 133 -48.17 54.60 8.30
C LEU A 133 -49.62 54.28 7.92
N LYS A 134 -50.03 53.02 8.02
CA LYS A 134 -51.41 52.60 7.74
C LYS A 134 -52.37 53.22 8.74
N LYS A 135 -51.99 53.25 10.02
CA LYS A 135 -52.74 53.93 11.07
C LYS A 135 -52.83 55.45 10.84
N GLN A 136 -51.75 56.09 10.38
CA GLN A 136 -51.79 57.50 9.97
C GLN A 136 -52.66 57.76 8.73
N LEU A 137 -52.82 56.77 7.86
CA LEU A 137 -53.74 56.84 6.73
C LEU A 137 -55.21 56.67 7.16
N ASP A 138 -55.48 55.75 8.10
CA ASP A 138 -56.82 55.47 8.64
C ASP A 138 -57.29 56.56 9.63
N GLU A 139 -56.38 57.15 10.41
CA GLU A 139 -56.59 58.44 11.08
C GLU A 139 -56.59 59.54 10.01
N LYS A 140 -57.75 59.71 9.34
CA LYS A 140 -58.02 60.81 8.40
C LYS A 140 -57.21 62.06 8.77
N SER A 141 -56.28 62.45 7.89
CA SER A 141 -55.35 63.54 8.16
C SER A 141 -56.10 64.73 8.75
N ALA A 142 -55.51 65.42 9.74
CA ALA A 142 -56.16 66.56 10.38
C ALA A 142 -56.67 67.60 9.36
N VAL A 143 -56.05 67.65 8.17
CA VAL A 143 -56.48 68.43 7.00
C VAL A 143 -57.88 68.03 6.51
N CYS A 144 -58.23 66.74 6.48
CA CYS A 144 -59.57 66.23 6.16
C CYS A 144 -60.65 66.65 7.17
N ASN A 145 -60.28 66.99 8.41
CA ASN A 145 -61.24 67.55 9.38
C ASN A 145 -61.59 69.02 9.09
N PHE A 146 -60.67 69.81 8.53
CA PHE A 146 -60.93 71.20 8.12
C PHE A 146 -61.74 71.30 6.82
N LEU A 147 -61.79 70.24 6.02
CA LEU A 147 -62.46 70.20 4.72
C LEU A 147 -63.94 69.74 4.82
N LYS A 148 -64.46 69.51 6.03
CA LYS A 148 -65.87 69.10 6.27
C LYS A 148 -66.91 70.10 5.74
N GLU A 149 -66.53 71.35 5.47
CA GLU A 149 -67.48 72.43 5.20
C GLU A 149 -67.58 72.90 3.73
N LYS A 150 -66.80 72.38 2.76
CA LYS A 150 -66.86 72.77 1.32
C LYS A 150 -66.55 71.60 0.34
N PRO A 151 -66.87 71.69 -0.97
CA PRO A 151 -67.72 70.71 -1.67
C PRO A 151 -67.06 69.38 -2.12
N GLU A 152 -67.92 68.51 -2.64
CA GLU A 152 -67.87 67.06 -2.88
C GLU A 152 -66.60 66.39 -3.44
N PRO A 153 -65.79 66.97 -4.36
CA PRO A 153 -64.61 66.25 -4.89
C PRO A 153 -63.55 65.95 -3.82
N ILE A 154 -63.54 66.69 -2.70
CA ILE A 154 -62.57 66.53 -1.62
C ILE A 154 -62.95 65.37 -0.68
N LYS A 155 -64.25 65.04 -0.58
CA LYS A 155 -64.74 63.93 0.26
C LYS A 155 -64.30 62.56 -0.27
N GLN A 156 -64.15 62.42 -1.59
CA GLN A 156 -63.61 61.21 -2.23
C GLN A 156 -62.10 61.03 -1.96
N MET A 157 -61.33 62.11 -1.88
CA MET A 157 -59.88 62.06 -1.63
C MET A 157 -59.54 61.77 -0.16
N CYS A 158 -60.42 62.16 0.77
CA CYS A 158 -60.27 61.94 2.23
C CYS A 158 -60.99 60.68 2.76
N GLY A 159 -61.46 59.79 1.88
CA GLY A 159 -62.02 58.49 2.28
C GLY A 159 -63.22 58.57 3.24
N ILE A 160 -64.04 59.63 3.20
CA ILE A 160 -65.28 59.68 3.99
C ILE A 160 -66.33 58.82 3.26
N LYS A 161 -66.27 57.50 3.51
CA LYS A 161 -67.35 56.57 3.21
C LYS A 161 -68.30 56.56 4.41
N GLU A 162 -69.57 56.89 4.18
CA GLU A 162 -70.64 56.67 5.16
C GLU A 162 -70.64 55.20 5.62
N GLU A 163 -70.78 54.99 6.92
CA GLU A 163 -70.99 53.68 7.53
C GLU A 163 -72.28 53.04 7.00
N GLU A 164 -72.13 51.95 6.25
CA GLU A 164 -73.01 50.80 6.40
C GLU A 164 -72.25 49.64 7.05
N LYS A 165 -72.97 49.01 7.99
CA LYS A 165 -72.65 47.97 8.97
C LYS A 165 -71.91 46.71 8.45
N PRO A 166 -71.43 45.84 9.37
CA PRO A 166 -70.14 45.19 9.36
C PRO A 166 -70.12 43.89 8.56
N LYS A 167 -68.94 43.50 8.05
CA LYS A 167 -68.63 42.10 7.76
C LYS A 167 -67.28 41.73 8.38
N GLU A 168 -67.39 40.74 9.27
CA GLU A 168 -66.36 39.86 9.81
C GLU A 168 -65.01 39.88 9.07
N ALA A 169 -63.94 40.17 9.81
CA ALA A 169 -62.79 39.27 9.76
C ALA A 169 -63.10 38.13 10.75
N PRO A 170 -62.82 36.85 10.44
CA PRO A 170 -61.42 36.43 10.61
C PRO A 170 -60.96 35.22 9.74
N LYS A 171 -59.64 35.19 9.47
CA LYS A 171 -58.74 34.05 9.18
C LYS A 171 -57.70 34.54 8.16
N GLN A 172 -56.40 34.63 8.43
CA GLN A 172 -55.49 33.65 9.03
C GLN A 172 -55.60 32.27 8.33
N GLU A 173 -54.98 32.18 7.17
CA GLU A 173 -54.23 31.02 6.67
C GLU A 173 -52.83 31.60 6.37
N GLU A 174 -51.72 31.28 7.04
CA GLU A 174 -51.22 29.94 7.37
C GLU A 174 -51.35 28.95 6.20
N LYS A 175 -50.70 29.29 5.07
CA LYS A 175 -49.90 28.30 4.34
C LYS A 175 -48.46 28.54 4.78
N LYS A 176 -48.00 27.96 5.89
CA LYS A 176 -47.65 26.54 6.05
C LYS A 176 -46.82 26.05 4.87
N GLU A 177 -45.56 25.84 5.17
CA GLU A 177 -44.59 25.04 4.43
C GLU A 177 -45.25 23.90 3.64
N GLU A 178 -45.04 23.88 2.34
CA GLU A 178 -44.63 22.64 1.69
C GLU A 178 -43.14 22.78 1.39
N ALA A 179 -42.33 22.46 2.39
CA ALA A 179 -41.09 21.77 2.10
C ALA A 179 -41.47 20.52 1.27
N PRO A 180 -40.91 20.29 0.07
CA PRO A 180 -40.89 18.94 -0.44
C PRO A 180 -40.19 18.12 0.63
N LYS A 181 -40.90 17.11 1.16
CA LYS A 181 -40.30 15.99 1.87
C LYS A 181 -39.07 15.57 1.08
N GLN A 182 -37.89 15.87 1.61
CA GLN A 182 -36.71 15.09 1.30
C GLN A 182 -36.94 13.76 2.01
N GLU A 183 -37.67 12.89 1.30
CA GLU A 183 -37.83 11.50 1.68
C GLU A 183 -36.43 10.91 1.83
N GLU A 184 -36.28 10.19 2.93
CA GLU A 184 -35.05 9.52 3.33
C GLU A 184 -34.35 8.86 2.15
N LYS A 185 -33.04 9.04 2.16
CA LYS A 185 -32.05 8.05 1.72
C LYS A 185 -32.65 6.64 1.67
N LYS A 186 -32.82 6.17 0.44
CA LYS A 186 -32.52 4.78 0.09
C LYS A 186 -31.81 4.80 -1.25
N GLU A 187 -30.57 5.30 -1.23
CA GLU A 187 -29.56 4.81 -2.16
C GLU A 187 -29.55 3.29 -1.97
N GLU A 188 -30.10 2.58 -2.95
CA GLU A 188 -29.81 1.17 -3.17
C GLU A 188 -28.29 1.04 -3.16
N ALA A 189 -27.77 0.45 -2.08
CA ALA A 189 -26.44 -0.11 -2.08
C ALA A 189 -26.32 -0.99 -3.34
N PRO A 190 -25.36 -0.72 -4.23
CA PRO A 190 -25.06 -1.66 -5.30
C PRO A 190 -24.73 -2.99 -4.62
N LYS A 191 -25.51 -4.01 -4.98
CA LYS A 191 -25.27 -5.42 -4.67
C LYS A 191 -23.78 -5.69 -4.65
N GLN A 192 -23.26 -6.05 -3.48
CA GLN A 192 -22.06 -6.89 -3.40
C GLN A 192 -22.35 -8.13 -4.26
N GLU A 193 -21.82 -8.14 -5.49
CA GLU A 193 -21.44 -9.39 -6.12
C GLU A 193 -20.46 -10.06 -5.16
N GLU A 194 -20.91 -11.12 -4.48
CA GLU A 194 -20.03 -12.19 -4.01
C GLU A 194 -19.27 -12.73 -5.23
N LYS A 195 -18.18 -12.05 -5.60
CA LYS A 195 -17.05 -12.72 -6.22
C LYS A 195 -16.47 -13.64 -5.16
N LYS A 196 -16.98 -14.86 -5.22
CA LYS A 196 -16.37 -16.09 -4.75
C LYS A 196 -15.00 -16.22 -5.42
N GLU A 197 -14.01 -15.53 -4.88
CA GLU A 197 -12.61 -15.67 -5.28
C GLU A 197 -12.02 -16.85 -4.48
N GLU A 198 -11.47 -17.79 -5.25
CA GLU A 198 -10.99 -19.10 -4.82
C GLU A 198 -10.11 -19.05 -3.57
N ALA A 199 -10.44 -19.91 -2.61
CA ALA A 199 -9.50 -20.33 -1.60
C ALA A 199 -8.22 -20.85 -2.29
N PRO A 200 -7.02 -20.44 -1.86
CA PRO A 200 -5.80 -21.06 -2.35
C PRO A 200 -5.83 -22.52 -1.89
N LYS A 201 -5.93 -23.44 -2.85
CA LYS A 201 -5.58 -24.85 -2.62
C LYS A 201 -4.17 -24.85 -2.06
N GLN A 202 -4.06 -25.13 -0.76
CA GLN A 202 -2.87 -25.69 -0.17
C GLN A 202 -2.55 -26.96 -0.95
N GLU A 203 -1.57 -26.87 -1.84
CA GLU A 203 -0.94 -28.05 -2.41
C GLU A 203 -0.09 -28.64 -1.28
N GLU A 204 -0.68 -29.61 -0.59
CA GLU A 204 -0.02 -30.56 0.30
C GLU A 204 1.09 -31.29 -0.49
N LYS A 205 2.26 -30.65 -0.61
CA LYS A 205 3.50 -31.36 -0.93
C LYS A 205 3.98 -32.05 0.34
N LYS A 206 3.30 -33.18 0.59
CA LYS A 206 3.85 -34.46 1.06
C LYS A 206 5.29 -34.35 1.58
N GLU A 207 5.38 -34.22 2.90
CA GLU A 207 6.56 -34.53 3.71
C GLU A 207 7.13 -35.90 3.27
N GLU A 208 8.28 -35.88 2.61
CA GLU A 208 9.05 -37.09 2.37
C GLU A 208 9.82 -37.38 3.66
N ALA A 209 9.39 -38.42 4.37
CA ALA A 209 9.95 -38.86 5.64
C ALA A 209 11.48 -39.04 5.56
N PRO A 210 12.25 -38.60 6.58
CA PRO A 210 13.64 -39.00 6.71
C PRO A 210 13.66 -40.49 7.09
N LYS A 211 14.10 -41.33 6.15
CA LYS A 211 14.53 -42.69 6.49
C LYS A 211 15.69 -42.59 7.48
N GLN A 212 15.41 -42.91 8.75
CA GLN A 212 16.42 -43.37 9.69
C GLN A 212 17.17 -44.54 9.06
N GLU A 213 18.44 -44.34 8.72
CA GLU A 213 19.36 -45.43 8.50
C GLU A 213 20.03 -45.74 9.85
N GLU A 214 19.37 -46.58 10.65
CA GLU A 214 20.05 -47.37 11.68
C GLU A 214 21.08 -48.26 10.98
N LYS A 215 22.36 -47.90 11.07
CA LYS A 215 23.46 -48.84 10.86
C LYS A 215 24.42 -48.81 12.04
N LYS A 216 24.13 -49.75 12.95
CA LYS A 216 25.07 -50.60 13.69
C LYS A 216 26.36 -49.94 14.18
N GLU A 217 26.29 -49.61 15.45
CA GLU A 217 27.33 -49.79 16.46
C GLU A 217 28.17 -51.06 16.20
N GLU A 218 29.44 -50.89 15.83
CA GLU A 218 30.45 -51.94 15.83
C GLU A 218 31.23 -51.83 17.13
N ALA A 219 31.07 -52.82 18.01
CA ALA A 219 31.78 -52.93 19.27
C ALA A 219 33.28 -53.16 19.06
N PRO A 220 34.17 -52.61 19.92
CA PRO A 220 35.60 -52.85 19.82
C PRO A 220 35.93 -54.25 20.35
N LYS A 221 36.77 -54.98 19.62
CA LYS A 221 37.55 -56.12 20.12
C LYS A 221 39.02 -55.75 20.18
#